data_AF-A0A7W0N1P9-F1
#
_entry.id   AF-A0A7W0N1P9-F1
#
_cell.length_a   1.000
_cell.length_b   1.000
_cell.length_c   1.000
_cell.angle_alpha   90.00
_cell.angle_beta   90.00
_cell.angle_gamma   90.00
#
_symmetry.space_group_name_H-M   'P 1'
#
loop_
_entity.id
_entity.type
_entity.pdbx_description
1 polymer ?
#
loop_
_entity_poly.entity_id
_entity_poly.type
_entity_poly.pdbx_seq_one_letter_code
_entity_poly.pdbx_strand_id
1 'polypeptide(L)'
;MTSVGSFADMQTTPPITERQRQVVELIAAGCSNEEVGQRLGISPRTAKAHCDALRQKLGVPRRRQIPVAYRALTGEDPLSTGLEPIPFGSGG
;
A
#
# COMPACT_ATOMS: atom_id res chain seq x y z
N MET A 1 1.14 34.49 3.03
CA MET A 1 1.41 33.20 3.67
C MET A 1 0.55 32.14 3.01
N THR A 2 1.15 30.99 2.76
CA THR A 2 0.93 30.10 1.62
C THR A 2 -0.41 29.37 1.61
N SER A 3 -0.95 29.30 0.39
CA SER A 3 -1.95 28.37 -0.14
C SER A 3 -2.10 27.03 0.61
N VAL A 4 -3.34 26.72 0.98
CA VAL A 4 -3.84 25.34 1.01
C VAL A 4 -5.14 25.29 0.19
N GLY A 5 -4.96 25.25 -1.12
CA GLY A 5 -6.03 24.99 -2.07
C GLY A 5 -6.48 23.54 -2.02
N SER A 6 -7.79 23.38 -2.18
CA SER A 6 -8.46 22.29 -2.89
C SER A 6 -8.77 20.99 -2.13
N PHE A 7 -9.96 20.99 -1.52
CA PHE A 7 -10.77 19.80 -1.24
C PHE A 7 -11.49 19.29 -2.52
N ALA A 8 -10.81 19.31 -3.67
CA ALA A 8 -11.38 18.86 -4.93
C ALA A 8 -10.99 17.39 -5.15
N ASP A 9 -11.80 16.47 -4.63
CA ASP A 9 -12.69 15.68 -5.47
C ASP A 9 -13.36 14.57 -4.66
N MET A 10 -14.68 14.63 -4.60
CA MET A 10 -15.58 13.72 -3.89
C MET A 10 -15.75 12.42 -4.68
N GLN A 11 -14.65 11.78 -5.09
CA GLN A 11 -14.68 10.38 -5.49
C GLN A 11 -14.54 9.55 -4.22
N THR A 12 -15.69 9.13 -3.68
CA THR A 12 -15.80 8.19 -2.55
C THR A 12 -15.26 6.81 -2.99
N THR A 13 -13.96 6.74 -3.20
CA THR A 13 -13.26 5.47 -3.36
C THR A 13 -13.42 4.80 -2.01
N PRO A 14 -14.05 3.61 -1.94
CA PRO A 14 -14.44 3.03 -0.66
C PRO A 14 -13.20 2.99 0.23
N PRO A 15 -13.29 3.47 1.49
CA PRO A 15 -12.13 3.73 2.31
C PRO A 15 -11.23 2.50 2.30
N ILE A 16 -9.96 2.70 1.97
CA ILE A 16 -8.96 1.65 2.06
C ILE A 16 -8.99 1.20 3.52
N THR A 17 -9.35 -0.06 3.76
CA THR A 17 -9.45 -0.55 5.14
C THR A 17 -8.06 -0.56 5.77
N GLU A 18 -7.98 -0.51 7.09
CA GLU A 18 -6.71 -0.54 7.83
C GLU A 18 -5.82 -1.72 7.40
N ARG A 19 -6.43 -2.89 7.17
CA ARG A 19 -5.73 -4.07 6.62
C ARG A 19 -5.17 -3.83 5.22
N GLN A 20 -5.92 -3.15 4.35
CA GLN A 20 -5.43 -2.79 3.02
C GLN A 20 -4.29 -1.77 3.10
N ARG A 21 -4.37 -0.79 4.00
CA ARG A 21 -3.26 0.15 4.27
C ARG A 21 -2.00 -0.60 4.68
N GLN A 22 -2.09 -1.51 5.66
CA GLN A 22 -0.93 -2.31 6.09
C GLN A 22 -0.31 -3.10 4.92
N VAL A 23 -1.14 -3.68 4.04
CA VAL A 23 -0.64 -4.35 2.82
C VAL A 23 0.11 -3.36 1.92
N VAL A 24 -0.42 -2.15 1.71
CA VAL A 24 0.23 -1.10 0.92
C VAL A 24 1.57 -0.70 1.54
N GLU A 25 1.64 -0.49 2.85
CA GLU A 25 2.86 -0.12 3.59
C GLU A 25 3.94 -1.20 3.42
N LEU A 26 3.58 -2.48 3.54
CA LEU A 26 4.52 -3.60 3.34
C LEU A 26 4.99 -3.70 1.89
N ILE A 27 4.11 -3.49 0.92
CA ILE A 27 4.49 -3.45 -0.51
C ILE A 27 5.39 -2.25 -0.80
N ALA A 28 5.13 -1.11 -0.16
CA ALA A 28 5.95 0.09 -0.26
C ALA A 28 7.35 -0.13 0.32
N ALA A 29 7.43 -0.85 1.43
CA ALA A 29 8.68 -1.30 2.02
C ALA A 29 9.43 -2.30 1.11
N GLY A 30 8.78 -2.88 0.09
CA GLY A 30 9.40 -3.85 -0.82
C GLY A 30 9.24 -5.30 -0.39
N CYS A 31 8.41 -5.58 0.62
CA CYS A 31 8.12 -6.94 1.08
C CYS A 31 7.46 -7.78 -0.03
N SER A 32 7.82 -9.06 -0.05
CA SER A 32 7.19 -10.08 -0.88
C SER A 32 5.86 -10.54 -0.31
N ASN A 33 5.02 -11.20 -1.12
CA ASN A 33 3.70 -11.67 -0.69
C ASN A 33 3.78 -12.61 0.53
N GLU A 34 4.89 -13.35 0.67
CA GLU A 34 5.19 -14.21 1.82
C GLU A 34 5.45 -13.39 3.08
N GLU A 35 6.32 -12.39 3.01
CA GLU A 35 6.60 -11.47 4.12
C GLU A 35 5.36 -10.68 4.51
N VAL A 36 4.58 -10.23 3.53
CA VAL A 36 3.29 -9.57 3.73
C VAL A 36 2.34 -10.50 4.50
N GLY A 37 2.28 -11.77 4.10
CA GLY A 37 1.51 -12.79 4.79
C GLY A 37 1.96 -12.98 6.23
N GLN A 38 3.26 -13.18 6.45
CA GLN A 38 3.85 -13.37 7.78
C GLN A 38 3.58 -12.18 8.70
N ARG A 39 3.80 -10.94 8.22
CA ARG A 39 3.57 -9.71 9.02
C ARG A 39 2.10 -9.49 9.37
N LEU A 40 1.18 -9.85 8.48
CA LEU A 40 -0.26 -9.69 8.69
C LEU A 40 -0.92 -10.88 9.41
N GLY A 41 -0.17 -11.96 9.62
CA GLY A 41 -0.69 -13.22 10.17
C GLY A 41 -1.63 -13.96 9.20
N ILE A 42 -1.44 -13.80 7.89
CA ILE A 42 -2.26 -14.42 6.84
C ILE A 42 -1.41 -15.27 5.90
N SER A 43 -2.05 -16.19 5.17
CA SER A 43 -1.34 -17.00 4.18
C SER A 43 -0.84 -16.15 3.00
N PRO A 44 0.31 -16.50 2.37
CA PRO A 44 0.83 -15.80 1.19
C PRO A 44 -0.17 -15.76 0.02
N ARG A 45 -1.01 -16.78 -0.09
CA ARG A 45 -2.13 -16.83 -1.05
C ARG A 45 -3.15 -15.72 -0.78
N THR A 46 -3.50 -15.49 0.48
CA THR A 46 -4.42 -14.44 0.91
C THR A 46 -3.79 -13.06 0.73
N ALA A 47 -2.50 -12.90 1.05
CA ALA A 47 -1.75 -11.68 0.76
C ALA A 47 -1.77 -11.34 -0.74
N LYS A 48 -1.57 -12.34 -1.61
CA LYS A 48 -1.70 -12.15 -3.08
C LYS A 48 -3.11 -11.70 -3.48
N ALA A 49 -4.16 -12.29 -2.89
CA ALA A 49 -5.54 -11.87 -3.15
C ALA A 49 -5.79 -10.41 -2.73
N HIS A 50 -5.26 -9.98 -1.58
CA HIS A 50 -5.32 -8.58 -1.16
C HIS A 50 -4.55 -7.64 -2.09
N CYS A 51 -3.37 -8.05 -2.57
CA CYS A 51 -2.62 -7.29 -3.57
C CYS A 51 -3.41 -7.13 -4.87
N ASP A 52 -4.09 -8.17 -5.33
CA ASP A 52 -4.87 -8.12 -6.56
C ASP A 52 -6.12 -7.23 -6.39
N ALA A 53 -6.82 -7.35 -5.26
CA ALA A 53 -7.92 -6.46 -4.91
C ALA A 53 -7.47 -4.99 -4.85
N LEU A 54 -6.30 -4.72 -4.26
CA LEU A 54 -5.70 -3.38 -4.25
C LEU A 54 -5.36 -2.90 -5.67
N ARG A 55 -4.78 -3.75 -6.52
CA ARG A 55 -4.48 -3.39 -7.91
C ARG A 55 -5.74 -3.03 -8.70
N GLN A 56 -6.78 -3.83 -8.57
CA GLN A 56 -8.06 -3.57 -9.21
C GLN A 56 -8.69 -2.27 -8.71
N LYS A 57 -8.66 -2.05 -7.39
CA LYS A 57 -9.23 -0.87 -6.75
C LYS A 57 -8.47 0.43 -7.05
N LEU A 58 -7.15 0.35 -7.14
CA LEU A 58 -6.27 1.49 -7.45
C LEU A 58 -6.04 1.67 -8.97
N GLY A 59 -6.50 0.72 -9.80
CA GLY A 59 -6.29 0.74 -11.25
C GLY A 59 -4.83 0.59 -11.68
N VAL A 60 -3.96 -0.02 -10.86
CA VAL A 60 -2.52 -0.09 -11.15
C VAL A 60 -2.10 -1.42 -11.79
N PRO A 61 -1.32 -1.38 -12.89
CA PRO A 61 -0.84 -2.59 -13.55
C PRO A 61 0.22 -3.33 -12.73
N ARG A 62 1.04 -2.62 -11.94
CA ARG A 62 2.17 -3.19 -11.20
C ARG A 62 2.00 -3.04 -9.69
N ARG A 63 2.38 -4.07 -8.92
CA ARG A 63 2.35 -4.01 -7.44
C ARG A 63 3.18 -2.87 -6.86
N ARG A 64 4.32 -2.55 -7.49
CA ARG A 64 5.20 -1.45 -7.05
C ARG A 64 4.56 -0.06 -7.23
N GLN A 65 3.48 0.04 -8.01
CA GLN A 65 2.73 1.28 -8.20
C GLN A 65 1.58 1.41 -7.20
N ILE A 66 1.24 0.36 -6.45
CA ILE A 66 0.21 0.39 -5.40
C ILE A 66 0.48 1.51 -4.37
N PRO A 67 1.69 1.68 -3.80
CA PRO A 67 1.98 2.74 -2.84
C PRO A 67 1.84 4.14 -3.46
N VAL A 68 2.29 4.29 -4.70
CA VAL A 68 2.24 5.55 -5.44
C VAL A 68 0.79 5.96 -5.70
N ALA A 69 -0.05 5.02 -6.15
CA ALA A 69 -1.47 5.27 -6.36
C ALA A 69 -2.23 5.50 -5.05
N TYR A 70 -1.87 4.79 -3.98
CA TYR A 70 -2.45 5.02 -2.66
C TYR A 70 -2.15 6.45 -2.16
N ARG A 71 -0.90 6.89 -2.27
CA ARG A 71 -0.50 8.27 -1.94
C ARG A 71 -1.22 9.31 -2.78
N ALA A 72 -1.40 9.05 -4.07
CA ALA A 72 -2.13 9.94 -4.97
C ALA A 72 -3.62 10.06 -4.62
N LEU A 73 -4.24 8.99 -4.10
CA LEU A 73 -5.66 8.97 -3.74
C LEU A 73 -5.95 9.48 -2.33
N THR A 74 -5.08 9.19 -1.36
CA THR A 74 -5.31 9.54 0.06
C THR A 74 -4.54 10.78 0.51
N GLY A 75 -3.51 11.19 -0.23
CA GLY A 75 -2.55 12.21 0.22
C GLY A 75 -1.61 11.72 1.34
N GLU A 76 -1.85 10.52 1.88
CA GLU A 76 -1.06 9.90 2.93
C GLU A 76 0.12 9.13 2.32
N ASP A 77 1.31 9.35 2.86
CA ASP A 77 2.49 8.62 2.44
C ASP A 77 2.63 7.32 3.24
N PRO A 78 2.49 6.14 2.61
CA PRO A 78 2.52 4.86 3.33
C PRO A 78 3.90 4.50 3.90
N LEU A 79 4.96 5.23 3.53
CA LEU A 79 6.31 5.04 4.07
C LEU A 79 6.60 5.96 5.25
N SER A 80 5.81 7.02 5.44
CA SER A 80 6.00 7.99 6.51
C SER A 80 5.71 7.44 7.91
N THR A 81 4.91 6.36 8.02
CA THR A 81 4.63 5.69 9.29
C THR A 81 5.78 4.80 9.80
N GLY A 82 6.70 4.33 8.95
CA GLY A 82 7.44 3.11 9.29
C GLY A 82 8.81 2.90 8.64
N LEU A 83 9.61 3.95 8.49
CA LEU A 83 10.98 3.82 7.98
C LEU A 83 11.93 3.29 9.08
N GLU A 84 11.67 2.08 9.58
CA GLU A 84 12.79 1.22 9.97
C GLU A 84 13.29 0.52 8.70
N PRO A 85 14.58 0.70 8.33
CA PRO A 85 15.14 0.03 7.18
C PRO A 85 15.06 -1.48 7.41
N ILE A 86 14.28 -2.16 6.58
CA ILE A 86 14.32 -3.61 6.46
C ILE A 86 15.76 -4.04 6.16
N PRO A 87 16.41 -4.87 7.00
CA PRO A 87 17.66 -5.49 6.62
C PRO A 87 17.40 -6.35 5.37
N PHE A 88 18.08 -6.01 4.27
CA PHE A 88 18.03 -6.78 3.04
C PHE A 88 18.42 -8.23 3.33
N GLY A 89 17.45 -9.14 3.21
CA GLY A 89 17.66 -10.55 3.46
C GLY A 89 16.64 -11.38 2.69
N SER A 90 16.77 -11.45 1.37
CA SER A 90 16.33 -12.59 0.57
C SER A 90 16.98 -12.50 -0.81
N GLY A 91 18.16 -13.12 -0.89
CA GLY A 91 18.71 -13.60 -2.15
C GLY A 91 17.98 -14.87 -2.59
N GLY A 92 17.89 -15.05 -3.91
CA GLY A 92 17.26 -16.16 -4.60
C GLY A 92 17.09 -15.82 -6.07
#